data_AF-A0A3R7J2U0-F1
#
_entry.id   AF-A0A3R7J2U0-F1
#
_cell.length_a   1.000
_cell.length_b   1.000
_cell.length_c   1.000
_cell.angle_alpha   90.00
_cell.angle_beta   90.00
_cell.angle_gamma   90.00
#
_symmetry.space_group_name_H-M   'P 1'
#
loop_
_entity.id
_entity.type
_entity.pdbx_description
1 polymer ?
#
loop_
_entity_poly.entity_id
_entity_poly.type
_entity_poly.pdbx_seq_one_letter_code
_entity_poly.pdbx_strand_id
1 'polypeptide(L)'
;MPEHGAGRKGTPLPIYVGGASGRHAPRKKPFVKRGSRSRSGDESSPPKKKGVILTERRTWNLLWALFIIAFVICMSLLSYNILSTDYEHDTNFSYIRNQEVFRTRNQLADTPIPLGADGLKNESVGQLELSFDRGIVFVIYEKLLLGAYVSVRSLRAMGCTLPIEMWYKTSETNVEHPLLRLMVEEFGVYLRLMDDPLATHFYTKLYAIFYSAFDNVLLLDADNFAVRDPNYLFDTTEFVEKGAIFWPDFWKPGNTIFNIHKNSYVWDFFGLDYVDMFEQESGQVMINRRMHYKALNVLMYYGFSLPRAHEDLRLVWGDKDLFRFAWLKSKSSFYMTPRPPGSAGTKHPDYDLFCGVTMVQHDPSGRVIFLHRNTEKLTYANNRILWTHIQQYKRTSELADYYVRGANGGKVFPQFKRCFGKDVHYEKLFTLKPMSAFPFENLEDDLLRFAAAGAEVLRLDGYQEKDSEDNAEGNKGEAQEEKKE
;
A
#
# COMPACT_ATOMS: atom_id res chain seq x y z
N MET A 1 -49.84 -19.52 -45.35
CA MET A 1 -51.21 -19.03 -45.54
C MET A 1 -52.15 -19.85 -44.67
N PRO A 2 -53.16 -19.27 -44.02
CA PRO A 2 -53.49 -17.83 -43.93
C PRO A 2 -52.96 -17.21 -42.61
N GLU A 3 -52.43 -15.99 -42.55
CA GLU A 3 -53.10 -14.66 -42.63
C GLU A 3 -53.97 -14.37 -41.38
N HIS A 4 -53.98 -13.23 -40.69
CA HIS A 4 -53.53 -11.83 -40.81
C HIS A 4 -53.43 -11.27 -39.35
N GLY A 5 -52.83 -10.14 -38.97
CA GLY A 5 -52.34 -8.97 -39.71
C GLY A 5 -51.66 -7.94 -38.78
N ALA A 6 -51.08 -6.93 -39.42
CA ALA A 6 -50.40 -5.73 -38.88
C ALA A 6 -51.30 -4.88 -37.94
N GLY A 7 -50.83 -3.95 -37.11
CA GLY A 7 -49.52 -3.35 -36.89
C GLY A 7 -49.64 -2.09 -36.01
N ARG A 8 -48.54 -1.33 -35.95
CA ARG A 8 -48.33 0.07 -35.48
C ARG A 8 -47.91 0.36 -34.02
N LYS A 9 -46.68 0.89 -34.01
CA LYS A 9 -45.94 1.74 -33.06
C LYS A 9 -46.77 2.70 -32.19
N GLY A 10 -46.32 2.85 -30.95
CA GLY A 10 -46.59 4.03 -30.10
C GLY A 10 -45.93 3.91 -28.72
N THR A 11 -44.76 4.52 -28.53
CA THR A 11 -44.24 4.90 -27.20
C THR A 11 -45.04 6.09 -26.65
N PRO A 12 -45.30 6.11 -25.33
CA PRO A 12 -44.75 7.21 -24.54
C PRO A 12 -44.20 6.80 -23.16
N LEU A 13 -43.32 7.68 -22.68
CA LEU A 13 -42.53 7.74 -21.44
C LEU A 13 -43.35 7.79 -20.12
N PRO A 14 -42.70 7.70 -18.94
CA PRO A 14 -43.25 7.04 -17.75
C PRO A 14 -44.03 7.97 -16.82
N ILE A 15 -45.00 7.38 -16.12
CA ILE A 15 -45.74 8.02 -15.03
C ILE A 15 -45.10 7.59 -13.70
N TYR A 16 -44.53 8.57 -13.00
CA TYR A 16 -44.18 8.52 -11.58
C TYR A 16 -45.48 8.66 -10.77
N VAL A 17 -45.76 7.74 -9.86
CA VAL A 17 -46.79 7.89 -8.81
C VAL A 17 -46.10 7.74 -7.46
N GLY A 18 -46.23 8.77 -6.62
CA GLY A 18 -45.75 8.80 -5.25
C GLY A 18 -46.86 8.56 -4.23
N GLY A 19 -46.42 8.48 -2.98
CA GLY A 19 -47.20 8.70 -1.76
C GLY A 19 -46.31 8.48 -0.54
N ALA A 20 -46.53 9.04 0.65
CA ALA A 20 -47.11 10.27 1.17
C ALA A 20 -46.92 10.21 2.71
N SER A 21 -47.05 11.36 3.41
CA SER A 21 -47.15 11.55 4.89
C SER A 21 -45.83 11.85 5.66
N GLY A 22 -45.69 12.92 6.46
CA GLY A 22 -46.66 13.96 6.87
C GLY A 22 -46.06 15.08 7.75
N ARG A 23 -46.83 16.20 7.83
CA ARG A 23 -47.06 17.25 8.88
C ARG A 23 -45.85 17.77 9.70
N HIS A 24 -45.62 19.06 10.01
CA HIS A 24 -46.49 20.21 10.33
C HIS A 24 -45.72 21.55 10.14
N ALA A 25 -46.44 22.65 9.90
CA ALA A 25 -45.92 24.04 9.94
C ALA A 25 -46.86 24.94 10.76
N PRO A 26 -46.39 26.11 11.24
CA PRO A 26 -47.26 27.29 11.38
C PRO A 26 -46.63 28.57 10.78
N ARG A 27 -47.28 29.15 9.76
CA ARG A 27 -48.10 30.42 9.74
C ARG A 27 -47.34 31.77 9.78
N LYS A 28 -47.43 32.49 8.65
CA LYS A 28 -47.22 33.96 8.49
C LYS A 28 -48.53 34.74 8.66
N LYS A 29 -48.45 36.05 8.94
CA LYS A 29 -49.55 37.05 8.83
C LYS A 29 -49.07 38.32 8.07
N PRO A 30 -49.99 39.18 7.57
CA PRO A 30 -49.99 39.57 6.16
C PRO A 30 -49.71 41.06 5.85
N PHE A 31 -49.60 41.33 4.55
CA PHE A 31 -49.45 42.61 3.86
C PHE A 31 -50.72 43.49 3.90
N VAL A 32 -50.54 44.82 3.89
CA VAL A 32 -51.59 45.81 3.57
C VAL A 32 -51.14 46.63 2.35
N LYS A 33 -52.04 46.79 1.36
CA LYS A 33 -51.94 47.64 0.17
C LYS A 33 -52.97 48.79 0.26
N ARG A 34 -52.56 49.99 -0.13
CA ARG A 34 -53.38 51.11 -0.66
C ARG A 34 -52.39 52.00 -1.42
N GLY A 35 -52.58 52.50 -2.64
CA GLY A 35 -53.60 52.38 -3.66
C GLY A 35 -53.24 53.33 -4.82
N SER A 36 -53.50 52.85 -6.05
CA SER A 36 -53.72 53.51 -7.37
C SER A 36 -53.55 55.05 -7.51
N ARG A 37 -52.97 55.63 -8.58
CA ARG A 37 -53.42 55.58 -10.01
C ARG A 37 -52.38 56.18 -10.99
N SER A 38 -52.16 55.45 -12.10
CA SER A 38 -51.72 55.74 -13.48
C SER A 38 -51.27 57.14 -13.95
N ARG A 39 -50.13 57.19 -14.70
CA ARG A 39 -50.11 57.40 -16.17
C ARG A 39 -48.74 57.13 -16.82
N SER A 40 -48.79 56.41 -17.95
CA SER A 40 -47.92 56.35 -19.15
C SER A 40 -46.41 56.07 -19.05
N GLY A 41 -46.03 54.90 -19.61
CA GLY A 41 -44.89 54.59 -20.49
C GLY A 41 -43.53 55.25 -20.29
N ASP A 42 -42.49 54.46 -19.98
CA ASP A 42 -41.42 54.10 -20.92
C ASP A 42 -40.44 53.09 -20.30
N GLU A 43 -39.79 52.29 -21.14
CA GLU A 43 -38.82 51.23 -20.80
C GLU A 43 -37.58 51.76 -20.05
N SER A 44 -37.13 51.05 -19.00
CA SER A 44 -35.70 50.96 -18.68
C SER A 44 -35.34 49.71 -17.86
N SER A 45 -34.23 49.10 -18.30
CA SER A 45 -33.55 47.84 -17.99
C SER A 45 -33.27 47.46 -16.52
N PRO A 46 -33.00 46.17 -16.20
CA PRO A 46 -32.79 45.66 -14.84
C PRO A 46 -31.40 46.03 -14.25
N PRO A 47 -31.22 45.97 -12.91
CA PRO A 47 -30.02 46.50 -12.26
C PRO A 47 -28.78 45.62 -12.50
N LYS A 48 -27.69 46.25 -12.93
CA LYS A 48 -26.37 45.63 -13.14
C LYS A 48 -25.76 45.18 -11.80
N LYS A 49 -25.29 43.92 -11.74
CA LYS A 49 -24.36 43.43 -10.72
C LYS A 49 -23.10 44.32 -10.75
N LYS A 50 -22.77 44.99 -9.63
CA LYS A 50 -21.53 45.75 -9.50
C LYS A 50 -20.36 44.78 -9.45
N GLY A 51 -19.61 44.67 -10.55
CA GLY A 51 -18.27 44.10 -10.55
C GLY A 51 -17.33 44.98 -9.76
N VAL A 52 -16.49 44.38 -8.91
CA VAL A 52 -15.43 45.09 -8.20
C VAL A 52 -14.35 45.45 -9.23
N ILE A 53 -14.29 46.72 -9.63
CA ILE A 53 -13.20 47.22 -10.49
C ILE A 53 -11.99 47.47 -9.56
N LEU A 54 -10.99 46.61 -9.66
CA LEU A 54 -9.70 46.82 -9.00
C LEU A 54 -9.00 48.01 -9.66
N THR A 55 -8.45 48.92 -8.86
CA THR A 55 -7.63 50.02 -9.39
C THR A 55 -6.33 49.47 -9.96
N GLU A 56 -5.76 50.12 -10.97
CA GLU A 56 -4.50 49.69 -11.63
C GLU A 56 -3.36 49.45 -10.62
N ARG A 57 -3.26 50.28 -9.58
CA ARG A 57 -2.30 50.09 -8.49
C ARG A 57 -2.58 48.82 -7.67
N ARG A 58 -3.85 48.48 -7.43
CA ARG A 58 -4.22 47.25 -6.72
C ARG A 58 -3.98 46.02 -7.60
N THR A 59 -4.23 46.09 -8.90
CA THR A 59 -3.89 45.00 -9.82
C THR A 59 -2.39 44.76 -9.89
N TRP A 60 -1.57 45.80 -9.96
CA TRP A 60 -0.11 45.66 -9.91
C TRP A 60 0.38 45.08 -8.57
N ASN A 61 -0.17 45.53 -7.45
CA ASN A 61 0.17 44.96 -6.13
C ASN A 61 -0.22 43.48 -6.03
N LEU A 62 -1.37 43.09 -6.58
CA LEU A 62 -1.82 41.69 -6.64
C LEU A 62 -0.90 40.85 -7.52
N LEU A 63 -0.56 41.32 -8.72
CA LEU A 63 0.35 40.63 -9.63
C LEU A 63 1.76 40.49 -9.04
N TRP A 64 2.27 41.53 -8.39
CA TRP A 64 3.54 41.47 -7.66
C TRP A 64 3.51 40.50 -6.48
N ALA A 65 2.43 40.49 -5.69
CA ALA A 65 2.27 39.54 -4.60
C ALA A 65 2.22 38.10 -5.13
N LEU A 66 1.47 37.84 -6.21
CA LEU A 66 1.41 36.53 -6.86
C LEU A 66 2.77 36.12 -7.43
N PHE A 67 3.53 37.04 -8.02
CA PHE A 67 4.88 36.79 -8.49
C PHE A 67 5.82 36.41 -7.35
N ILE A 68 5.80 37.16 -6.24
CA ILE A 68 6.65 36.85 -5.07
C ILE A 68 6.28 35.47 -4.50
N ILE A 69 4.99 35.17 -4.36
CA ILE A 69 4.52 33.86 -3.89
C ILE A 69 5.01 32.75 -4.84
N ALA A 70 4.82 32.90 -6.15
CA ALA A 70 5.26 31.93 -7.15
C ALA A 70 6.79 31.76 -7.14
N PHE A 71 7.55 32.84 -6.99
CA PHE A 71 9.00 32.81 -6.90
C PHE A 71 9.47 32.06 -5.65
N VAL A 72 8.90 32.34 -4.48
CA VAL A 72 9.22 31.64 -3.23
C VAL A 72 8.88 30.16 -3.32
N ILE A 73 7.74 29.79 -3.89
CA ILE A 73 7.36 28.39 -4.12
C ILE A 73 8.38 27.72 -5.05
N CYS A 74 8.73 28.35 -6.17
CA CYS A 74 9.71 27.82 -7.11
C CYS A 74 11.08 27.60 -6.47
N MET A 75 11.57 28.57 -5.70
CA MET A 75 12.83 28.44 -4.96
C MET A 75 12.77 27.34 -3.90
N SER A 76 11.64 27.18 -3.23
CA SER A 76 11.44 26.13 -2.21
C SER A 76 11.45 24.74 -2.84
N LEU A 77 10.82 24.56 -3.99
CA LEU A 77 10.80 23.30 -4.73
C LEU A 77 12.17 22.96 -5.32
N LEU A 78 12.85 23.95 -5.88
CA LEU A 78 14.22 23.77 -6.37
C LEU A 78 15.15 23.37 -5.22
N SER A 79 14.97 24.00 -4.05
CA SER A 79 15.71 23.64 -2.83
C SER A 79 15.37 22.22 -2.38
N TYR A 80 14.10 21.82 -2.34
CA TYR A 80 13.69 20.46 -1.95
C TYR A 80 14.34 19.40 -2.84
N ASN A 81 14.32 19.63 -4.15
CA ASN A 81 14.95 18.79 -5.15
C ASN A 81 16.47 18.65 -4.90
N ILE A 82 17.20 19.76 -4.76
CA ILE A 82 18.66 19.75 -4.59
C ILE A 82 19.06 19.12 -3.24
N LEU A 83 18.39 19.55 -2.17
CA LEU A 83 18.69 19.10 -0.82
C LEU A 83 18.45 17.60 -0.64
N SER A 84 17.51 17.00 -1.39
CA SER A 84 17.23 15.57 -1.28
C SER A 84 18.45 14.69 -1.53
N THR A 85 19.34 15.05 -2.46
CA THR A 85 20.54 14.25 -2.79
C THR A 85 21.74 14.48 -1.89
N ASP A 86 21.74 15.61 -1.17
CA ASP A 86 22.79 15.99 -0.22
C ASP A 86 22.37 15.71 1.23
N TYR A 87 21.12 15.33 1.45
CA TYR A 87 20.59 15.01 2.77
C TYR A 87 21.28 13.77 3.34
N GLU A 88 21.68 13.89 4.60
CA GLU A 88 22.13 12.79 5.43
C GLU A 88 21.17 12.70 6.62
N HIS A 89 20.45 11.59 6.72
CA HIS A 89 19.37 11.43 7.69
C HIS A 89 19.89 11.39 9.12
N ASP A 90 20.95 10.62 9.36
CA ASP A 90 21.60 10.49 10.66
C ASP A 90 23.12 10.48 10.45
N THR A 91 23.75 11.59 10.82
CA THR A 91 25.21 11.79 10.72
C THR A 91 25.99 10.95 11.72
N ASN A 92 25.33 10.35 12.71
CA ASN A 92 25.93 9.42 13.67
C ASN A 92 25.59 7.95 13.35
N PHE A 93 24.99 7.71 12.18
CA PHE A 93 24.58 6.37 11.77
C PHE A 93 25.79 5.45 11.63
N SER A 94 25.64 4.22 12.13
CA SER A 94 26.63 3.16 11.95
C SER A 94 25.94 1.80 11.85
N TYR A 95 26.28 1.03 10.82
CA TYR A 95 25.80 -0.35 10.67
C TYR A 95 26.20 -1.22 11.87
N ILE A 96 27.43 -1.05 12.37
CA ILE A 96 27.94 -1.81 13.51
C ILE A 96 27.13 -1.47 14.76
N ARG A 97 26.91 -0.17 15.01
CA ARG A 97 26.11 0.29 16.15
C ARG A 97 24.67 -0.22 16.09
N ASN A 98 24.05 -0.26 14.90
CA ASN A 98 22.72 -0.84 14.72
C ASN A 98 22.68 -2.33 15.07
N GLN A 99 23.72 -3.08 14.68
CA GLN A 99 23.86 -4.50 15.01
C GLN A 99 24.10 -4.71 16.51
N GLU A 100 24.89 -3.86 17.18
CA GLU A 100 25.10 -3.88 18.63
C GLU A 100 23.81 -3.58 19.40
N VAL A 101 23.04 -2.58 18.98
CA VAL A 101 21.73 -2.27 19.54
C VAL A 101 20.78 -3.46 19.36
N PHE A 102 20.78 -4.08 18.19
CA PHE A 102 19.99 -5.29 17.92
C PHE A 102 20.38 -6.44 18.87
N ARG A 103 21.68 -6.74 19.01
CA ARG A 103 22.17 -7.79 19.91
C ARG A 103 21.80 -7.52 21.36
N THR A 104 22.06 -6.30 21.84
CA THR A 104 21.80 -5.88 23.22
C THR A 104 20.32 -6.00 23.55
N ARG A 105 19.45 -5.49 22.67
CA ARG A 105 18.00 -5.51 22.86
C ARG A 105 17.43 -6.92 22.90
N ASN A 106 17.97 -7.81 22.08
CA ASN A 106 17.51 -9.19 21.95
C ASN A 106 18.34 -10.18 22.79
N GLN A 107 19.20 -9.68 23.69
CA GLN A 107 20.00 -10.49 24.62
C GLN A 107 20.81 -11.59 23.92
N LEU A 108 21.37 -11.27 22.75
CA LEU A 108 22.19 -12.19 21.97
C LEU A 108 23.63 -12.20 22.49
N ALA A 109 24.24 -13.39 22.60
CA ALA A 109 25.62 -13.51 23.04
C ALA A 109 26.59 -12.98 21.97
N ASP A 110 27.64 -12.27 22.41
CA ASP A 110 28.74 -11.81 21.55
C ASP A 110 29.83 -12.87 21.33
N THR A 111 29.75 -13.99 22.05
CA THR A 111 30.76 -15.06 22.00
C THR A 111 30.46 -16.03 20.85
N PRO A 112 31.39 -16.26 19.91
CA PRO A 112 31.30 -17.39 18.99
C PRO A 112 31.16 -18.68 19.80
N ILE A 113 30.19 -19.54 19.46
CA ILE A 113 30.09 -20.86 20.09
C ILE A 113 31.41 -21.59 19.83
N PRO A 114 32.13 -22.06 20.86
CA PRO A 114 33.31 -22.90 20.66
C PRO A 114 32.91 -24.10 19.81
N LEU A 115 33.64 -24.35 18.72
CA LEU A 115 33.50 -25.60 17.97
C LEU A 115 33.65 -26.77 18.97
N GLY A 116 32.74 -27.74 18.90
CA GLY A 116 32.90 -28.99 19.63
C GLY A 116 34.25 -29.61 19.29
N ALA A 117 34.78 -30.48 20.16
CA ALA A 117 36.05 -31.17 19.94
C ALA A 117 36.08 -32.01 18.64
N ASP A 118 34.92 -32.21 18.00
CA ASP A 118 34.68 -32.86 16.72
C ASP A 118 34.61 -31.90 15.51
N GLY A 119 34.71 -30.58 15.73
CA GLY A 119 34.58 -29.56 14.69
C GLY A 119 33.12 -29.26 14.28
N LEU A 120 32.13 -29.75 15.02
CA LEU A 120 30.71 -29.49 14.78
C LEU A 120 30.16 -28.46 15.79
N LYS A 121 29.16 -27.67 15.36
CA LYS A 121 28.50 -26.67 16.22
C LYS A 121 27.68 -27.41 17.29
N ASN A 122 27.86 -27.05 18.56
CA ASN A 122 27.13 -27.65 19.68
C ASN A 122 25.62 -27.31 19.53
N GLU A 123 24.79 -28.31 19.25
CA GLU A 123 23.36 -28.14 18.89
C GLU A 123 22.46 -27.80 20.09
N SER A 124 22.99 -27.89 21.31
CA SER A 124 22.25 -27.58 22.54
C SER A 124 22.37 -26.09 22.90
N VAL A 125 21.27 -25.36 22.76
CA VAL A 125 21.05 -23.90 22.90
C VAL A 125 21.26 -23.14 21.58
N GLY A 126 20.14 -22.95 20.87
CA GLY A 126 20.05 -22.35 19.54
C GLY A 126 20.41 -20.86 19.46
N GLN A 127 21.70 -20.55 19.55
CA GLN A 127 22.28 -19.33 19.01
C GLN A 127 23.30 -19.71 17.94
N LEU A 128 22.83 -20.25 16.81
CA LEU A 128 23.64 -20.21 15.59
C LEU A 128 24.05 -18.73 15.42
N GLU A 129 25.37 -18.47 15.36
CA GLU A 129 25.93 -17.13 15.20
C GLU A 129 25.12 -16.36 14.15
N LEU A 130 24.29 -15.41 14.61
CA LEU A 130 23.29 -14.75 13.78
C LEU A 130 24.04 -13.92 12.75
N SER A 131 23.97 -14.33 11.48
CA SER A 131 24.52 -13.55 10.38
C SER A 131 23.65 -12.31 10.15
N PHE A 132 24.28 -11.14 10.11
CA PHE A 132 23.62 -9.90 9.70
C PHE A 132 23.63 -9.68 8.19
N ASP A 133 24.01 -10.69 7.40
CA ASP A 133 24.06 -10.57 5.95
C ASP A 133 22.66 -10.39 5.34
N ARG A 134 21.68 -11.22 5.75
CA ARG A 134 20.32 -11.18 5.20
C ARG A 134 19.24 -11.45 6.25
N GLY A 135 18.11 -10.75 6.13
CA GLY A 135 16.96 -10.93 7.00
C GLY A 135 15.67 -10.35 6.42
N ILE A 136 14.56 -10.67 7.09
CA ILE A 136 13.23 -10.16 6.74
C ILE A 136 12.85 -9.09 7.76
N VAL A 137 12.25 -8.00 7.30
CA VAL A 137 11.82 -6.89 8.13
C VAL A 137 10.30 -6.75 8.04
N PHE A 138 9.63 -6.74 9.18
CA PHE A 138 8.23 -6.37 9.32
C PHE A 138 8.10 -5.09 10.15
N VAL A 139 7.11 -4.28 9.83
CA VAL A 139 6.59 -3.25 10.74
C VAL A 139 5.27 -3.77 11.30
N ILE A 140 5.10 -3.69 12.62
CA ILE A 140 3.93 -4.21 13.32
C ILE A 140 3.28 -3.17 14.22
N TYR A 141 1.97 -3.31 14.39
CA TYR A 141 1.16 -2.71 15.44
C TYR A 141 0.09 -3.73 15.86
N GLU A 142 -0.61 -3.52 16.99
CA GLU A 142 -1.46 -4.57 17.60
C GLU A 142 -2.43 -5.25 16.62
N LYS A 143 -3.10 -4.49 15.75
CA LYS A 143 -4.07 -5.06 14.80
C LYS A 143 -3.45 -5.92 13.70
N LEU A 144 -2.16 -5.72 13.40
CA LEU A 144 -1.44 -6.53 12.41
C LEU A 144 -0.79 -7.78 13.02
N LEU A 145 -0.78 -7.94 14.35
CA LEU A 145 -0.08 -9.06 15.00
C LEU A 145 -0.59 -10.43 14.56
N LEU A 146 -1.88 -10.59 14.28
CA LEU A 146 -2.42 -11.82 13.72
C LEU A 146 -1.84 -12.10 12.32
N GLY A 147 -1.87 -11.11 11.43
CA GLY A 147 -1.31 -11.22 10.08
C GLY A 147 0.19 -11.56 10.12
N ALA A 148 0.95 -10.82 10.94
CA ALA A 148 2.37 -11.04 11.13
C ALA A 148 2.65 -12.45 11.67
N TYR A 149 1.90 -12.91 12.68
CA TYR A 149 1.99 -14.26 13.20
C TYR A 149 1.73 -15.31 12.11
N VAL A 150 0.68 -15.15 11.32
CA VAL A 150 0.37 -16.07 10.23
C VAL A 150 1.46 -16.08 9.16
N SER A 151 1.99 -14.91 8.79
CA SER A 151 3.07 -14.77 7.82
C SER A 151 4.35 -15.46 8.30
N VAL A 152 4.75 -15.22 9.57
CA VAL A 152 5.90 -15.89 10.21
C VAL A 152 5.69 -17.41 10.24
N ARG A 153 4.52 -17.88 10.69
CA ARG A 153 4.21 -19.32 10.72
C ARG A 153 4.27 -19.97 9.34
N SER A 154 3.77 -19.29 8.32
CA SER A 154 3.82 -19.74 6.92
C SER A 154 5.26 -19.84 6.41
N LEU A 155 6.08 -18.81 6.64
CA LEU A 155 7.51 -18.83 6.30
C LEU A 155 8.25 -20.00 6.96
N ARG A 156 8.02 -20.22 8.26
CA ARG A 156 8.64 -21.34 8.99
C ARG A 156 8.15 -22.70 8.50
N ALA A 157 6.86 -22.84 8.19
CA ALA A 157 6.31 -24.07 7.64
C ALA A 157 6.90 -24.43 6.26
N MET A 158 7.32 -23.43 5.47
CA MET A 158 8.01 -23.60 4.20
C MET A 158 9.52 -23.86 4.35
N GLY A 159 10.05 -23.89 5.57
CA GLY A 159 11.47 -24.11 5.84
C GLY A 159 12.36 -22.86 5.79
N CYS A 160 11.78 -21.66 5.70
CA CYS A 160 12.57 -20.42 5.72
C CYS A 160 13.22 -20.24 7.09
N THR A 161 14.56 -20.18 7.12
CA THR A 161 15.37 -19.98 8.34
C THR A 161 15.87 -18.55 8.48
N LEU A 162 15.47 -17.63 7.60
CA LEU A 162 15.91 -16.24 7.68
C LEU A 162 15.45 -15.61 9.01
N PRO A 163 16.34 -14.86 9.68
CA PRO A 163 15.96 -14.13 10.87
C PRO A 163 14.99 -13.00 10.50
N ILE A 164 14.05 -12.74 11.42
CA ILE A 164 12.99 -11.78 11.21
C ILE A 164 13.13 -10.66 12.23
N GLU A 165 13.18 -9.42 11.74
CA GLU A 165 13.19 -8.20 12.54
C GLU A 165 11.81 -7.57 12.54
N MET A 166 11.20 -7.43 13.71
CA MET A 166 9.89 -6.80 13.90
C MET A 166 10.04 -5.43 14.56
N TRP A 167 9.75 -4.39 13.79
CA TRP A 167 9.76 -3.01 14.24
C TRP A 167 8.41 -2.61 14.82
N TYR A 168 8.44 -1.98 16.00
CA TYR A 168 7.23 -1.58 16.72
C TYR A 168 7.43 -0.26 17.46
N LYS A 169 6.31 0.38 17.81
CA LYS A 169 6.25 1.54 18.69
C LYS A 169 5.55 1.17 19.98
N THR A 170 6.08 1.58 21.13
CA THR A 170 5.47 1.31 22.45
C THR A 170 4.08 1.93 22.62
N SER A 171 3.80 3.01 21.88
CA SER A 171 2.47 3.65 21.85
C SER A 171 1.42 2.83 21.10
N GLU A 172 1.83 1.87 20.27
CA GLU A 172 0.96 1.15 19.32
C GLU A 172 1.04 -0.38 19.50
N THR A 173 1.98 -0.88 20.31
CA THR A 173 2.24 -2.31 20.50
C THR A 173 2.66 -2.63 21.92
N ASN A 174 1.85 -3.45 22.61
CA ASN A 174 2.27 -4.12 23.82
C ASN A 174 3.25 -5.27 23.49
N VAL A 175 4.48 -5.19 24.00
CA VAL A 175 5.51 -6.24 23.82
C VAL A 175 5.14 -7.56 24.51
N GLU A 176 4.31 -7.49 25.54
CA GLU A 176 3.80 -8.67 26.26
C GLU A 176 2.61 -9.32 25.54
N HIS A 177 2.25 -8.85 24.34
CA HIS A 177 1.18 -9.45 23.57
C HIS A 177 1.49 -10.95 23.28
N PRO A 178 0.54 -11.88 23.53
CA PRO A 178 0.85 -13.32 23.51
C PRO A 178 1.40 -13.82 22.17
N LEU A 179 0.83 -13.35 21.05
CA LEU A 179 1.34 -13.70 19.71
C LEU A 179 2.77 -13.18 19.47
N LEU A 180 3.10 -12.00 20.00
CA LEU A 180 4.41 -11.42 19.80
C LEU A 180 5.47 -12.17 20.61
N ARG A 181 5.15 -12.48 21.88
CA ARG A 181 5.98 -13.34 22.72
C ARG A 181 6.25 -14.69 22.08
N LEU A 182 5.19 -15.37 21.62
CA LEU A 182 5.30 -16.65 20.95
C LEU A 182 6.20 -16.58 19.71
N MET A 183 6.10 -15.50 18.91
CA MET A 183 6.97 -15.29 17.77
C MET A 183 8.45 -15.13 18.13
N VAL A 184 8.75 -14.38 19.19
CA VAL A 184 10.11 -14.19 19.69
C VAL A 184 10.68 -15.48 20.26
N GLU A 185 9.88 -16.20 21.05
CA GLU A 185 10.31 -17.41 21.76
C GLU A 185 10.51 -18.60 20.83
N GLU A 186 9.65 -18.78 19.80
CA GLU A 186 9.64 -20.02 18.99
C GLU A 186 10.00 -19.83 17.52
N PHE A 187 9.90 -18.63 16.96
CA PHE A 187 9.95 -18.43 15.50
C PHE A 187 11.10 -17.56 15.01
N GLY A 188 12.16 -17.35 15.81
CA GLY A 188 13.36 -16.61 15.36
C GLY A 188 13.04 -15.18 14.95
N VAL A 189 12.16 -14.53 15.73
CA VAL A 189 11.76 -13.14 15.58
C VAL A 189 12.49 -12.29 16.63
N TYR A 190 12.98 -11.14 16.21
CA TYR A 190 13.74 -10.21 17.02
C TYR A 190 13.06 -8.84 17.01
N LEU A 191 12.90 -8.23 18.18
CA LEU A 191 12.15 -6.98 18.32
C LEU A 191 13.08 -5.77 18.17
N ARG A 192 12.53 -4.71 17.56
CA ARG A 192 13.19 -3.41 17.40
C ARG A 192 12.24 -2.27 17.70
N LEU A 193 12.66 -1.40 18.61
CA LEU A 193 11.90 -0.19 18.91
C LEU A 193 12.18 0.88 17.88
N MET A 194 11.09 1.47 17.41
CA MET A 194 11.07 2.70 16.66
C MET A 194 10.80 3.85 17.62
N ASP A 195 11.85 4.61 17.93
CA ASP A 195 11.82 5.74 18.87
C ASP A 195 12.08 7.06 18.14
N ASP A 196 11.33 7.29 17.07
CA ASP A 196 11.32 8.54 16.33
C ASP A 196 9.86 9.00 16.15
N PRO A 197 9.48 10.19 16.65
CA PRO A 197 8.11 10.69 16.52
C PRO A 197 7.71 10.96 15.07
N LEU A 198 8.66 11.13 14.14
CA LEU A 198 8.40 11.31 12.72
C LEU A 198 8.12 9.98 12.00
N ALA A 199 8.49 8.84 12.58
CA ALA A 199 8.18 7.53 12.04
C ALA A 199 6.70 7.19 12.33
N THR A 200 5.82 7.65 11.44
CA THR A 200 4.36 7.51 11.54
C THR A 200 3.77 6.93 10.26
N HIS A 201 2.69 6.15 10.40
CA HIS A 201 1.96 5.57 9.27
C HIS A 201 2.90 4.86 8.27
N PHE A 202 2.83 5.23 6.99
CA PHE A 202 3.64 4.69 5.89
C PHE A 202 5.16 4.88 6.08
N TYR A 203 5.59 5.90 6.81
CA TYR A 203 7.01 6.23 6.97
C TYR A 203 7.75 5.33 7.98
N THR A 204 7.01 4.51 8.71
CA THR A 204 7.56 3.47 9.60
C THR A 204 8.37 2.43 8.82
N LYS A 205 7.95 2.07 7.59
CA LYS A 205 8.66 1.14 6.70
C LYS A 205 10.04 1.67 6.29
N LEU A 206 10.10 2.97 5.97
CA LEU A 206 11.34 3.66 5.61
C LEU A 206 12.33 3.61 6.76
N TYR A 207 11.86 3.94 7.97
CA TYR A 207 12.67 3.89 9.19
C TYR A 207 13.19 2.47 9.47
N ALA A 208 12.30 1.47 9.38
CA ALA A 208 12.64 0.07 9.62
C ALA A 208 13.74 -0.43 8.66
N ILE A 209 13.66 -0.08 7.37
CA ILE A 209 14.72 -0.39 6.40
C ILE A 209 15.99 0.40 6.72
N PHE A 210 15.89 1.72 6.96
CA PHE A 210 17.08 2.55 7.18
C PHE A 210 17.89 2.08 8.40
N TYR A 211 17.22 1.67 9.49
CA TYR A 211 17.87 1.28 10.74
C TYR A 211 17.97 -0.24 10.98
N SER A 212 17.59 -1.09 10.02
CA SER A 212 17.68 -2.55 10.14
C SER A 212 19.08 -3.01 10.62
N ALA A 213 19.17 -4.18 11.26
CA ALA A 213 20.47 -4.79 11.56
C ALA A 213 21.10 -5.48 10.33
N PHE A 214 20.27 -5.88 9.36
CA PHE A 214 20.68 -6.70 8.22
C PHE A 214 21.18 -5.87 7.04
N ASP A 215 22.23 -6.32 6.37
CA ASP A 215 22.77 -5.63 5.20
C ASP A 215 21.87 -5.80 3.98
N ASN A 216 21.33 -7.00 3.76
CA ASN A 216 20.35 -7.31 2.74
C ASN A 216 18.97 -7.57 3.39
N VAL A 217 18.00 -6.73 3.05
CA VAL A 217 16.67 -6.76 3.67
C VAL A 217 15.63 -7.13 2.65
N LEU A 218 14.74 -8.06 3.02
CA LEU A 218 13.39 -8.17 2.43
C LEU A 218 12.41 -7.52 3.41
N LEU A 219 11.91 -6.33 3.12
CA LEU A 219 10.78 -5.78 3.84
C LEU A 219 9.50 -6.44 3.29
N LEU A 220 8.61 -6.85 4.19
CA LEU A 220 7.38 -7.55 3.85
C LEU A 220 6.24 -7.05 4.75
N ASP A 221 5.10 -6.71 4.15
CA ASP A 221 3.88 -6.39 4.92
C ASP A 221 3.31 -7.65 5.59
N ALA A 222 2.63 -7.44 6.73
CA ALA A 222 2.10 -8.51 7.57
C ALA A 222 1.02 -9.37 6.86
N ASP A 223 0.42 -8.86 5.79
CA ASP A 223 -0.62 -9.47 4.99
C ASP A 223 -0.14 -9.81 3.56
N ASN A 224 1.18 -9.81 3.36
CA ASN A 224 1.82 -10.22 2.14
C ASN A 224 2.52 -11.57 2.33
N PHE A 225 1.98 -12.60 1.68
CA PHE A 225 2.38 -13.98 1.94
C PHE A 225 3.29 -14.50 0.82
N ALA A 226 4.45 -15.01 1.20
CA ALA A 226 5.30 -15.76 0.30
C ALA A 226 4.66 -17.12 -0.03
N VAL A 227 4.76 -17.57 -1.29
CA VAL A 227 4.24 -18.89 -1.71
C VAL A 227 5.27 -20.02 -1.63
N ARG A 228 6.51 -19.67 -1.28
CA ARG A 228 7.67 -20.55 -1.04
C ARG A 228 8.74 -19.77 -0.29
N ASP A 229 9.76 -20.45 0.22
CA ASP A 229 10.92 -19.80 0.86
C ASP A 229 11.51 -18.69 -0.04
N PRO A 230 11.52 -17.42 0.41
CA PRO A 230 12.04 -16.31 -0.37
C PRO A 230 13.57 -16.17 -0.31
N ASN A 231 14.28 -16.98 0.48
CA ASN A 231 15.73 -16.83 0.69
C ASN A 231 16.56 -16.83 -0.62
N TYR A 232 16.18 -17.65 -1.60
CA TYR A 232 16.87 -17.70 -2.89
C TYR A 232 16.86 -16.37 -3.66
N LEU A 233 15.94 -15.45 -3.34
CA LEU A 233 15.87 -14.13 -4.00
C LEU A 233 17.14 -13.31 -3.77
N PHE A 234 17.78 -13.46 -2.60
CA PHE A 234 19.05 -12.78 -2.28
C PHE A 234 20.21 -13.23 -3.16
N ASP A 235 20.09 -14.43 -3.76
CA ASP A 235 21.12 -15.03 -4.60
C ASP A 235 20.81 -14.88 -6.10
N THR A 236 19.70 -14.20 -6.46
CA THR A 236 19.37 -13.92 -7.86
C THR A 236 20.36 -12.93 -8.47
N THR A 237 20.67 -13.09 -9.77
CA THR A 237 21.56 -12.17 -10.49
C THR A 237 21.06 -10.74 -10.39
N GLU A 238 19.75 -10.54 -10.48
CA GLU A 238 19.10 -9.24 -10.37
C GLU A 238 19.38 -8.56 -9.02
N PHE A 239 19.28 -9.30 -7.91
CA PHE A 239 19.56 -8.73 -6.59
C PHE A 239 21.06 -8.53 -6.37
N VAL A 240 21.91 -9.50 -6.73
CA VAL A 240 23.36 -9.42 -6.53
C VAL A 240 23.96 -8.25 -7.33
N GLU A 241 23.54 -8.05 -8.58
CA GLU A 241 24.08 -7.00 -9.44
C GLU A 241 23.50 -5.61 -9.12
N LYS A 242 22.20 -5.53 -8.82
CA LYS A 242 21.52 -4.23 -8.64
C LYS A 242 21.40 -3.81 -7.20
N GLY A 243 21.48 -4.74 -6.24
CA GLY A 243 21.25 -4.53 -4.82
C GLY A 243 19.83 -4.10 -4.46
N ALA A 244 18.89 -4.04 -5.39
CA ALA A 244 17.51 -3.68 -5.10
C ALA A 244 16.55 -4.35 -6.09
N ILE A 245 15.49 -4.98 -5.58
CA ILE A 245 14.37 -5.50 -6.37
C ILE A 245 13.09 -4.83 -5.89
N PHE A 246 12.35 -4.26 -6.85
CA PHE A 246 11.04 -3.67 -6.65
C PHE A 246 9.99 -4.37 -7.51
N TRP A 247 8.74 -4.27 -7.07
CA TRP A 247 7.61 -4.91 -7.73
C TRP A 247 6.64 -3.88 -8.29
N PRO A 248 6.04 -4.16 -9.46
CA PRO A 248 5.02 -3.31 -10.03
C PRO A 248 3.74 -3.43 -9.21
N ASP A 249 3.06 -2.30 -9.10
CA ASP A 249 1.68 -2.20 -8.69
C ASP A 249 0.74 -2.44 -9.90
N PHE A 250 -0.58 -2.50 -9.70
CA PHE A 250 -1.57 -2.58 -10.77
C PHE A 250 -1.52 -1.37 -11.71
N TRP A 251 -1.04 -0.22 -11.24
CA TRP A 251 -1.13 1.03 -11.98
C TRP A 251 0.11 1.34 -12.80
N LYS A 252 -0.11 1.98 -13.95
CA LYS A 252 0.92 2.48 -14.86
C LYS A 252 0.49 3.84 -15.41
N PRO A 253 1.39 4.65 -16.00
CA PRO A 253 1.07 6.00 -16.46
C PRO A 253 -0.19 6.13 -17.34
N GLY A 254 -0.49 5.13 -18.17
CA GLY A 254 -1.70 5.11 -19.01
C GLY A 254 -2.99 4.66 -18.30
N ASN A 255 -2.92 4.22 -17.04
CA ASN A 255 -4.02 3.70 -16.24
C ASN A 255 -3.71 3.88 -14.74
N THR A 256 -3.38 5.11 -14.33
CA THR A 256 -3.06 5.47 -12.95
C THR A 256 -4.25 6.10 -12.26
N ILE A 257 -4.53 5.67 -11.04
CA ILE A 257 -5.50 6.32 -10.13
C ILE A 257 -4.81 7.27 -9.14
N PHE A 258 -3.49 7.26 -9.12
CA PHE A 258 -2.65 8.06 -8.20
C PHE A 258 -2.04 9.28 -8.88
N ASN A 259 -2.45 9.58 -10.11
CA ASN A 259 -1.99 10.74 -10.87
C ASN A 259 -0.47 10.70 -11.14
N ILE A 260 0.12 9.52 -11.36
CA ILE A 260 1.54 9.33 -11.69
C ILE A 260 1.67 9.03 -13.20
N HIS A 261 1.34 10.03 -14.01
CA HIS A 261 1.48 9.98 -15.47
C HIS A 261 2.47 11.04 -15.98
N LYS A 262 2.78 11.03 -17.29
CA LYS A 262 3.80 11.90 -17.91
C LYS A 262 3.67 13.40 -17.62
N ASN A 263 2.44 13.90 -17.48
CA ASN A 263 2.17 15.33 -17.28
C ASN A 263 1.91 15.67 -15.80
N SER A 264 2.18 14.74 -14.88
CA SER A 264 1.99 14.96 -13.45
C SER A 264 3.08 15.86 -12.89
N TYR A 265 2.70 16.73 -11.96
CA TYR A 265 3.64 17.61 -11.25
C TYR A 265 4.58 16.86 -10.29
N VAL A 266 4.31 15.56 -10.03
CA VAL A 266 5.15 14.72 -9.18
C VAL A 266 6.61 14.67 -9.67
N TRP A 267 6.82 14.66 -10.98
CA TRP A 267 8.15 14.61 -11.58
C TRP A 267 8.94 15.89 -11.32
N ASP A 268 8.32 17.05 -11.57
CA ASP A 268 8.94 18.36 -11.29
C ASP A 268 9.21 18.55 -9.79
N PHE A 269 8.27 18.13 -8.94
CA PHE A 269 8.38 18.24 -7.48
C PHE A 269 9.60 17.49 -6.94
N PHE A 270 9.82 16.24 -7.37
CA PHE A 270 11.00 15.46 -6.97
C PHE A 270 12.25 15.76 -7.81
N GLY A 271 12.12 16.57 -8.88
CA GLY A 271 13.21 16.88 -9.77
C GLY A 271 13.68 15.66 -10.57
N LEU A 272 12.74 14.96 -11.17
CA LEU A 272 12.92 13.73 -11.91
C LEU A 272 12.46 13.92 -13.36
N ASP A 273 13.17 13.29 -14.29
CA ASP A 273 12.64 13.08 -15.63
C ASP A 273 11.57 12.00 -15.60
N TYR A 274 10.55 12.14 -16.44
CA TYR A 274 9.52 11.11 -16.61
C TYR A 274 10.12 9.79 -17.08
N VAL A 275 9.76 8.70 -16.40
CA VAL A 275 10.09 7.33 -16.81
C VAL A 275 8.80 6.55 -17.06
N ASP A 276 8.66 5.99 -18.26
CA ASP A 276 7.52 5.16 -18.63
C ASP A 276 7.67 3.74 -18.07
N MET A 277 7.22 3.56 -16.83
CA MET A 277 7.25 2.28 -16.11
C MET A 277 6.07 2.15 -15.16
N PHE A 278 5.85 0.96 -14.61
CA PHE A 278 4.84 0.75 -13.57
C PHE A 278 5.10 1.63 -12.35
N GLU A 279 4.00 2.00 -11.67
CA GLU A 279 4.08 2.42 -10.28
C GLU A 279 4.61 1.25 -9.43
N GLN A 280 5.29 1.56 -8.35
CA GLN A 280 5.86 0.55 -7.47
C GLN A 280 4.86 0.14 -6.40
N GLU A 281 4.80 -1.13 -6.00
CA GLU A 281 4.17 -1.58 -4.75
C GLU A 281 5.23 -1.61 -3.63
N SER A 282 4.87 -1.14 -2.42
CA SER A 282 5.77 -1.12 -1.24
C SER A 282 5.45 -2.19 -0.20
N GLY A 283 4.41 -3.01 -0.42
CA GLY A 283 4.11 -4.18 0.42
C GLY A 283 5.23 -5.23 0.47
N GLN A 284 6.20 -5.14 -0.45
CA GLN A 284 7.48 -5.78 -0.32
C GLN A 284 8.55 -5.08 -1.16
N VAL A 285 9.74 -4.95 -0.58
CA VAL A 285 10.94 -4.44 -1.27
C VAL A 285 12.17 -5.21 -0.82
N MET A 286 13.10 -5.46 -1.74
CA MET A 286 14.40 -6.02 -1.40
C MET A 286 15.49 -4.99 -1.61
N ILE A 287 16.32 -4.76 -0.59
CA ILE A 287 17.36 -3.72 -0.62
C ILE A 287 18.63 -4.22 0.08
N ASN A 288 19.76 -4.16 -0.62
CA ASN A 288 21.10 -4.11 -0.03
C ASN A 288 21.36 -2.68 0.44
N ARG A 289 21.33 -2.51 1.77
CA ARG A 289 21.39 -1.19 2.39
C ARG A 289 22.76 -0.53 2.26
N ARG A 290 23.84 -1.32 2.19
CA ARG A 290 25.20 -0.79 2.02
C ARG A 290 25.40 -0.23 0.61
N MET A 291 24.92 -0.94 -0.40
CA MET A 291 25.00 -0.51 -1.80
C MET A 291 24.16 0.75 -2.04
N HIS A 292 23.02 0.88 -1.36
CA HIS A 292 22.03 1.93 -1.59
C HIS A 292 21.94 2.98 -0.49
N TYR A 293 22.99 3.19 0.28
CA TYR A 293 22.99 4.19 1.37
C TYR A 293 22.57 5.59 0.90
N LYS A 294 23.02 6.01 -0.29
CA LYS A 294 22.59 7.30 -0.88
C LYS A 294 21.10 7.34 -1.18
N ALA A 295 20.55 6.30 -1.80
CA ALA A 295 19.11 6.22 -2.10
C ALA A 295 18.27 6.18 -0.84
N LEU A 296 18.74 5.46 0.19
CA LEU A 296 18.10 5.40 1.50
C LEU A 296 18.04 6.78 2.17
N ASN A 297 19.10 7.59 2.07
CA ASN A 297 19.05 8.96 2.58
C ASN A 297 18.05 9.84 1.81
N VAL A 298 17.99 9.75 0.48
CA VAL A 298 16.94 10.45 -0.30
C VAL A 298 15.54 10.01 0.14
N LEU A 299 15.35 8.71 0.34
CA LEU A 299 14.08 8.14 0.81
C LEU A 299 13.70 8.69 2.19
N MET A 300 14.65 8.75 3.11
CA MET A 300 14.44 9.37 4.43
C MET A 300 14.15 10.87 4.31
N TYR A 301 14.79 11.60 3.38
CA TYR A 301 14.46 13.00 3.13
C TYR A 301 12.98 13.16 2.75
N TYR A 302 12.46 12.27 1.91
CA TYR A 302 11.05 12.30 1.51
C TYR A 302 10.11 12.04 2.69
N GLY A 303 10.43 11.07 3.57
CA GLY A 303 9.55 10.72 4.68
C GLY A 303 9.71 11.56 5.97
N PHE A 304 10.91 12.08 6.23
CA PHE A 304 11.29 12.67 7.52
C PHE A 304 11.54 14.18 7.48
N SER A 305 11.51 14.80 6.30
CA SER A 305 11.56 16.27 6.20
C SER A 305 10.17 16.87 6.37
N LEU A 306 10.04 17.80 7.32
CA LEU A 306 8.82 18.56 7.53
C LEU A 306 8.90 19.95 6.86
N PRO A 307 7.78 20.45 6.31
CA PRO A 307 6.50 19.76 6.11
C PRO A 307 6.57 18.70 4.99
N ARG A 308 5.71 17.68 5.06
CA ARG A 308 5.58 16.64 4.02
C ARG A 308 4.75 17.15 2.84
N ALA A 309 5.31 18.11 2.11
CA ALA A 309 4.60 18.81 1.05
C ALA A 309 4.05 17.88 -0.05
N HIS A 310 4.72 16.76 -0.35
CA HIS A 310 4.22 15.77 -1.32
C HIS A 310 2.91 15.10 -0.87
N GLU A 311 2.72 14.89 0.43
CA GLU A 311 1.51 14.33 1.04
C GLU A 311 0.40 15.39 1.08
N ASP A 312 0.72 16.61 1.54
CA ASP A 312 -0.22 17.73 1.62
C ASP A 312 -0.80 18.09 0.23
N LEU A 313 0.05 18.05 -0.80
CA LEU A 313 -0.32 18.28 -2.20
C LEU A 313 -0.89 17.03 -2.89
N ARG A 314 -0.93 15.88 -2.20
CA ARG A 314 -1.44 14.59 -2.70
C ARG A 314 -0.77 14.14 -4.01
N LEU A 315 0.54 14.36 -4.12
CA LEU A 315 1.32 14.01 -5.31
C LEU A 315 1.68 12.52 -5.36
N VAL A 316 1.82 11.90 -4.18
CA VAL A 316 2.10 10.48 -4.01
C VAL A 316 1.17 9.93 -2.93
N TRP A 317 0.87 8.65 -2.99
CA TRP A 317 0.12 7.95 -1.96
C TRP A 317 1.05 7.18 -1.04
N GLY A 318 1.18 7.65 0.21
CA GLY A 318 2.02 6.99 1.21
C GLY A 318 3.47 6.83 0.78
N ASP A 319 4.04 5.67 1.08
CA ASP A 319 5.43 5.28 0.79
C ASP A 319 5.62 4.57 -0.56
N LYS A 320 4.51 4.11 -1.14
CA LYS A 320 4.42 3.27 -2.34
C LYS A 320 5.48 3.56 -3.42
N ASP A 321 5.43 4.76 -4.01
CA ASP A 321 6.37 5.18 -5.06
C ASP A 321 7.59 5.95 -4.52
N LEU A 322 7.67 6.23 -3.22
CA LEU A 322 8.80 6.97 -2.65
C LEU A 322 10.12 6.20 -2.79
N PHE A 323 10.08 4.88 -2.65
CA PHE A 323 11.22 4.01 -2.95
C PHE A 323 11.71 4.18 -4.39
N ARG A 324 10.81 4.05 -5.38
CA ARG A 324 11.15 4.23 -6.79
C ARG A 324 11.73 5.61 -7.06
N PHE A 325 11.09 6.66 -6.54
CA PHE A 325 11.54 8.04 -6.74
C PHE A 325 12.90 8.30 -6.09
N ALA A 326 13.16 7.79 -4.90
CA ALA A 326 14.45 7.95 -4.22
C ALA A 326 15.59 7.26 -5.00
N TRP A 327 15.33 6.09 -5.59
CA TRP A 327 16.30 5.39 -6.44
C TRP A 327 16.57 6.12 -7.75
N LEU A 328 15.52 6.59 -8.43
CA LEU A 328 15.65 7.42 -9.62
C LEU A 328 16.43 8.71 -9.31
N LYS A 329 16.11 9.37 -8.20
CA LYS A 329 16.72 10.64 -7.79
C LYS A 329 18.20 10.51 -7.47
N SER A 330 18.56 9.47 -6.73
CA SER A 330 19.95 9.17 -6.37
C SER A 330 20.74 8.56 -7.53
N LYS A 331 20.09 8.22 -8.65
CA LYS A 331 20.64 7.46 -9.78
C LYS A 331 21.17 6.09 -9.35
N SER A 332 20.54 5.49 -8.35
CA SER A 332 20.92 4.18 -7.83
C SER A 332 20.30 3.07 -8.66
N SER A 333 21.01 1.94 -8.82
CA SER A 333 20.52 0.81 -9.59
C SER A 333 19.38 0.08 -8.86
N PHE A 334 18.40 -0.41 -9.61
CA PHE A 334 17.39 -1.33 -9.11
C PHE A 334 16.87 -2.21 -10.25
N TYR A 335 16.28 -3.34 -9.91
CA TYR A 335 15.54 -4.19 -10.81
C TYR A 335 14.04 -4.03 -10.53
N MET A 336 13.33 -3.39 -11.46
CA MET A 336 11.86 -3.41 -11.45
C MET A 336 11.40 -4.71 -12.11
N THR A 337 10.64 -5.52 -11.37
CA THR A 337 10.11 -6.78 -11.90
C THR A 337 9.25 -6.50 -13.15
N PRO A 338 9.59 -7.05 -14.33
CA PRO A 338 8.95 -6.65 -15.59
C PRO A 338 7.58 -7.30 -15.79
N ARG A 339 7.29 -8.38 -15.05
CA ARG A 339 6.03 -9.10 -15.15
C ARG A 339 4.92 -8.31 -14.44
N PRO A 340 3.83 -7.93 -15.13
CA PRO A 340 2.72 -7.23 -14.50
C PRO A 340 2.10 -8.05 -13.37
N PRO A 341 1.55 -7.40 -12.33
CA PRO A 341 0.88 -8.12 -11.27
C PRO A 341 -0.35 -8.87 -11.82
N GLY A 342 -0.59 -10.05 -11.25
CA GLY A 342 -1.82 -10.79 -11.42
C GLY A 342 -2.79 -10.50 -10.28
N SER A 343 -3.88 -11.27 -10.22
CA SER A 343 -4.78 -11.22 -9.08
C SER A 343 -5.29 -12.60 -8.71
N ALA A 344 -5.33 -12.89 -7.40
CA ALA A 344 -5.91 -14.11 -6.84
C ALA A 344 -7.27 -13.77 -6.20
N GLY A 345 -8.23 -14.68 -6.35
CA GLY A 345 -9.57 -14.47 -5.80
C GLY A 345 -10.59 -15.50 -6.26
N THR A 346 -11.85 -15.08 -6.28
CA THR A 346 -13.00 -15.97 -6.47
C THR A 346 -13.51 -15.90 -7.91
N LYS A 347 -13.59 -17.06 -8.58
CA LYS A 347 -14.38 -17.22 -9.82
C LYS A 347 -15.79 -17.63 -9.45
N HIS A 348 -16.80 -16.97 -10.00
CA HIS A 348 -18.19 -17.36 -9.76
C HIS A 348 -18.47 -18.74 -10.39
N PRO A 349 -19.21 -19.64 -9.73
CA PRO A 349 -19.49 -20.98 -10.28
C PRO A 349 -20.34 -20.94 -11.56
N ASP A 350 -21.37 -20.08 -11.60
CA ASP A 350 -22.36 -20.06 -12.69
C ASP A 350 -22.12 -18.96 -13.75
N TYR A 351 -21.35 -17.92 -13.42
CA TYR A 351 -21.14 -16.78 -14.30
C TYR A 351 -19.66 -16.70 -14.63
N ASP A 352 -19.33 -16.31 -15.85
CA ASP A 352 -17.94 -16.10 -16.26
C ASP A 352 -17.42 -14.76 -15.73
N LEU A 353 -17.40 -14.66 -14.40
CA LEU A 353 -17.03 -13.50 -13.62
C LEU A 353 -15.95 -13.87 -12.61
N PHE A 354 -14.90 -13.07 -12.59
CA PHE A 354 -13.80 -13.19 -11.63
C PHE A 354 -13.72 -11.93 -10.76
N CYS A 355 -13.52 -12.13 -9.46
CA CYS A 355 -13.21 -11.05 -8.52
C CYS A 355 -11.89 -11.37 -7.82
N GLY A 356 -10.86 -10.60 -8.15
CA GLY A 356 -9.57 -10.66 -7.47
C GLY A 356 -9.56 -9.82 -6.19
N VAL A 357 -9.07 -10.37 -5.08
CA VAL A 357 -9.02 -9.68 -3.77
C VAL A 357 -7.60 -9.65 -3.20
N THR A 358 -6.63 -10.08 -4.00
CA THR A 358 -5.23 -10.26 -3.60
C THR A 358 -4.36 -10.02 -4.82
N MET A 359 -3.33 -9.17 -4.69
CA MET A 359 -2.36 -8.95 -5.74
C MET A 359 -1.39 -10.13 -5.83
N VAL A 360 -1.06 -10.53 -7.05
CA VAL A 360 -0.14 -11.65 -7.32
C VAL A 360 1.13 -11.08 -7.93
N GLN A 361 2.27 -11.30 -7.29
CA GLN A 361 3.55 -10.77 -7.73
C GLN A 361 4.57 -11.88 -7.97
N HIS A 362 5.56 -11.57 -8.80
CA HIS A 362 6.43 -12.58 -9.40
C HIS A 362 7.90 -12.36 -9.06
N ASP A 363 8.68 -13.44 -9.02
CA ASP A 363 10.13 -13.38 -8.93
C ASP A 363 10.74 -12.90 -10.26
N PRO A 364 12.07 -12.64 -10.33
CA PRO A 364 12.73 -12.24 -11.56
C PRO A 364 12.58 -13.23 -12.73
N SER A 365 12.36 -14.53 -12.44
CA SER A 365 12.06 -15.56 -13.46
C SER A 365 10.60 -15.56 -13.94
N GLY A 366 9.77 -14.66 -13.39
CA GLY A 366 8.36 -14.50 -13.72
C GLY A 366 7.46 -15.59 -13.12
N ARG A 367 7.90 -16.31 -12.08
CA ARG A 367 7.07 -17.26 -11.31
C ARG A 367 6.43 -16.53 -10.14
N VAL A 368 5.24 -16.94 -9.70
CA VAL A 368 4.59 -16.35 -8.53
C VAL A 368 5.50 -16.53 -7.30
N ILE A 369 5.59 -15.48 -6.49
CA ILE A 369 6.36 -15.49 -5.24
C ILE A 369 5.58 -14.86 -4.07
N PHE A 370 4.78 -13.82 -4.31
CA PHE A 370 4.03 -13.12 -3.27
C PHE A 370 2.54 -13.02 -3.61
N LEU A 371 1.70 -13.21 -2.59
CA LEU A 371 0.26 -12.98 -2.59
C LEU A 371 -0.07 -11.92 -1.54
N HIS A 372 -0.22 -10.68 -1.98
CA HIS A 372 -0.49 -9.52 -1.12
C HIS A 372 -2.00 -9.35 -0.96
N ARG A 373 -2.53 -9.48 0.27
CA ARG A 373 -3.97 -9.32 0.54
C ARG A 373 -4.33 -7.85 0.67
N ASN A 374 -4.47 -7.14 -0.45
CA ASN A 374 -4.75 -5.69 -0.43
C ASN A 374 -6.14 -5.34 0.16
N THR A 375 -7.14 -6.23 0.08
CA THR A 375 -8.52 -5.95 0.55
C THR A 375 -8.96 -6.86 1.70
N GLU A 376 -9.08 -8.16 1.45
CA GLU A 376 -9.67 -9.09 2.41
C GLU A 376 -8.62 -9.61 3.41
N LYS A 377 -8.30 -8.77 4.40
CA LYS A 377 -7.34 -9.06 5.48
C LYS A 377 -7.77 -10.26 6.33
N LEU A 378 -6.79 -10.94 6.94
CA LEU A 378 -7.05 -12.00 7.91
C LEU A 378 -7.57 -11.40 9.21
N THR A 379 -8.61 -11.99 9.77
CA THR A 379 -9.15 -11.63 11.08
C THR A 379 -9.48 -12.90 11.86
N TYR A 380 -9.63 -12.81 13.18
CA TYR A 380 -10.01 -13.95 14.02
C TYR A 380 -11.37 -14.56 13.64
N ALA A 381 -12.24 -13.78 12.99
CA ALA A 381 -13.56 -14.22 12.52
C ALA A 381 -13.56 -14.71 11.07
N ASN A 382 -12.51 -14.45 10.30
CA ASN A 382 -12.45 -14.81 8.88
C ASN A 382 -11.94 -16.24 8.71
N ASN A 383 -12.81 -17.13 8.27
CA ASN A 383 -12.51 -18.55 8.03
C ASN A 383 -12.87 -19.01 6.61
N ARG A 384 -13.08 -18.08 5.67
CA ARG A 384 -13.47 -18.42 4.29
C ARG A 384 -12.26 -18.46 3.36
N ILE A 385 -12.26 -19.47 2.49
CA ILE A 385 -11.38 -19.54 1.32
C ILE A 385 -11.83 -18.50 0.30
N LEU A 386 -10.90 -17.67 -0.15
CA LEU A 386 -11.11 -16.61 -1.14
C LEU A 386 -10.44 -16.95 -2.47
N TRP A 387 -9.28 -17.58 -2.42
CA TRP A 387 -8.44 -17.91 -3.55
C TRP A 387 -8.91 -19.22 -4.17
N THR A 388 -9.83 -19.11 -5.12
CA THR A 388 -10.21 -20.24 -5.97
C THR A 388 -9.37 -20.30 -7.24
N HIS A 389 -8.97 -19.13 -7.75
CA HIS A 389 -8.28 -18.97 -9.02
C HIS A 389 -7.25 -17.85 -8.97
N ILE A 390 -6.24 -17.97 -9.83
CA ILE A 390 -5.24 -16.93 -10.09
C ILE A 390 -5.38 -16.47 -11.54
N GLN A 391 -5.65 -15.18 -11.70
CA GLN A 391 -5.60 -14.47 -12.96
C GLN A 391 -4.19 -13.90 -13.18
N GLN A 392 -3.60 -14.17 -14.33
CA GLN A 392 -2.27 -13.65 -14.68
C GLN A 392 -2.27 -13.08 -16.09
N TYR A 393 -1.52 -12.00 -16.29
CA TYR A 393 -1.31 -11.45 -17.62
C TYR A 393 -0.50 -12.43 -18.50
N LYS A 394 -0.97 -12.63 -19.73
CA LYS A 394 -0.32 -13.53 -20.69
C LYS A 394 1.05 -12.95 -21.08
N ARG A 395 2.07 -13.81 -21.09
CA ARG A 395 3.43 -13.43 -21.53
C ARG A 395 3.49 -13.07 -23.02
N THR A 396 2.49 -13.47 -23.79
CA THR A 396 2.38 -13.20 -25.23
C THR A 396 1.65 -11.89 -25.55
N SER A 397 1.14 -11.19 -24.54
CA SER A 397 0.38 -9.94 -24.73
C SER A 397 1.31 -8.73 -24.59
N GLU A 398 1.05 -7.69 -25.37
CA GLU A 398 1.82 -6.44 -25.35
C GLU A 398 1.51 -5.62 -24.10
N LEU A 399 2.54 -5.18 -23.38
CA LEU A 399 2.37 -4.48 -22.11
C LEU A 399 1.48 -3.21 -22.21
N ALA A 400 1.45 -2.56 -23.38
CA ALA A 400 0.56 -1.43 -23.65
C ALA A 400 -0.92 -1.76 -23.39
N ASP A 401 -1.33 -3.01 -23.66
CA ASP A 401 -2.70 -3.51 -23.49
C ASP A 401 -3.01 -3.94 -22.04
N TYR A 402 -2.02 -3.95 -21.15
CA TYR A 402 -2.26 -4.26 -19.74
C TYR A 402 -3.18 -3.21 -19.11
N TYR A 403 -4.32 -3.69 -18.62
CA TYR A 403 -5.36 -2.89 -17.99
C TYR A 403 -6.03 -3.68 -16.88
N VAL A 404 -6.07 -3.07 -15.69
CA VAL A 404 -6.76 -3.56 -14.49
C VAL A 404 -7.60 -2.40 -13.95
N ARG A 405 -8.76 -2.72 -13.35
CA ARG A 405 -9.62 -1.74 -12.69
C ARG A 405 -10.02 -2.25 -11.31
N GLY A 406 -10.14 -1.35 -10.34
CA GLY A 406 -10.86 -1.60 -9.10
C GLY A 406 -12.37 -1.48 -9.38
N ALA A 407 -13.10 -2.58 -9.21
CA ALA A 407 -14.55 -2.61 -9.39
C ALA A 407 -15.24 -3.08 -8.12
N ASN A 408 -16.44 -2.55 -7.82
CA ASN A 408 -17.26 -3.11 -6.74
C ASN A 408 -17.73 -4.52 -7.11
N GLY A 409 -17.77 -5.45 -6.15
CA GLY A 409 -18.24 -6.83 -6.38
C GLY A 409 -19.71 -6.94 -6.81
N GLY A 410 -20.48 -5.87 -6.61
CA GLY A 410 -21.84 -5.72 -7.11
C GLY A 410 -22.80 -6.76 -6.54
N LYS A 411 -23.78 -7.19 -7.35
CA LYS A 411 -24.75 -8.21 -6.93
C LYS A 411 -24.18 -9.63 -6.92
N VAL A 412 -23.08 -9.86 -7.64
CA VAL A 412 -22.50 -11.19 -7.86
C VAL A 412 -21.51 -11.54 -6.75
N PHE A 413 -20.76 -10.55 -6.26
CA PHE A 413 -19.90 -10.67 -5.11
C PHE A 413 -20.21 -9.58 -4.07
N PRO A 414 -21.43 -9.57 -3.48
CA PRO A 414 -21.84 -8.50 -2.55
C PRO A 414 -20.97 -8.42 -1.29
N GLN A 415 -20.25 -9.50 -0.99
CA GLN A 415 -19.30 -9.56 0.12
C GLN A 415 -17.98 -8.83 -0.14
N PHE A 416 -17.62 -8.59 -1.41
CA PHE A 416 -16.36 -7.93 -1.77
C PHE A 416 -16.63 -6.48 -2.13
N LYS A 417 -16.12 -5.58 -1.28
CA LYS A 417 -16.22 -4.13 -1.53
C LYS A 417 -15.51 -3.74 -2.82
N ARG A 418 -14.42 -4.45 -3.13
CA ARG A 418 -13.57 -4.20 -4.29
C ARG A 418 -12.97 -5.49 -4.86
N CYS A 419 -12.92 -5.53 -6.18
CA CYS A 419 -12.37 -6.57 -7.01
C CYS A 419 -11.31 -5.97 -7.93
N PHE A 420 -10.17 -6.65 -8.05
CA PHE A 420 -9.08 -6.35 -8.95
C PHE A 420 -8.93 -7.42 -10.04
N GLY A 421 -8.11 -7.09 -11.04
CA GLY A 421 -7.99 -7.85 -12.27
C GLY A 421 -9.02 -7.44 -13.32
N LYS A 422 -9.31 -8.37 -14.24
CA LYS A 422 -10.30 -8.23 -15.29
C LYS A 422 -11.46 -9.17 -15.02
N ASP A 423 -12.64 -8.59 -14.82
CA ASP A 423 -13.83 -9.29 -14.35
C ASP A 423 -14.48 -10.18 -15.40
N VAL A 424 -14.55 -9.72 -16.65
CA VAL A 424 -15.14 -10.43 -17.81
C VAL A 424 -14.23 -10.37 -19.03
N HIS A 425 -14.43 -11.28 -19.99
CA HIS A 425 -13.71 -11.30 -21.28
C HIS A 425 -12.19 -11.19 -21.09
N TYR A 426 -11.69 -11.83 -20.03
CA TYR A 426 -10.31 -11.76 -19.60
C TYR A 426 -9.41 -12.63 -20.49
N GLU A 427 -9.95 -13.63 -21.17
CA GLU A 427 -9.24 -14.64 -21.96
C GLU A 427 -8.37 -14.04 -23.06
N LYS A 428 -8.71 -12.85 -23.57
CA LYS A 428 -7.89 -12.19 -24.59
C LYS A 428 -6.48 -11.89 -24.07
N LEU A 429 -6.38 -11.36 -22.85
CA LEU A 429 -5.16 -10.78 -22.31
C LEU A 429 -4.61 -11.52 -21.08
N PHE A 430 -5.47 -12.26 -20.38
CA PHE A 430 -5.17 -12.94 -19.14
C PHE A 430 -5.44 -14.44 -19.25
N THR A 431 -4.72 -15.21 -18.46
CA THR A 431 -5.07 -16.59 -18.12
C THR A 431 -5.75 -16.59 -16.77
N LEU A 432 -6.78 -17.41 -16.58
CA LEU A 432 -7.37 -17.69 -15.28
C LEU A 432 -7.22 -19.20 -15.02
N LYS A 433 -6.50 -19.56 -13.95
CA LYS A 433 -6.26 -20.96 -13.58
C LYS A 433 -6.75 -21.23 -12.16
N PRO A 434 -7.31 -22.41 -11.87
CA PRO A 434 -7.67 -22.78 -10.51
C PRO A 434 -6.40 -22.85 -9.64
N MET A 435 -6.55 -22.70 -8.31
CA MET A 435 -5.43 -22.83 -7.37
C MET A 435 -4.71 -24.18 -7.50
N SER A 436 -5.43 -25.25 -7.83
CA SER A 436 -4.86 -26.59 -8.06
C SER A 436 -3.89 -26.70 -9.23
N ALA A 437 -3.79 -25.65 -10.06
CA ALA A 437 -2.76 -25.56 -11.10
C ALA A 437 -1.39 -25.06 -10.56
N PHE A 438 -1.27 -24.76 -9.26
CA PHE A 438 -0.09 -24.18 -8.64
C PHE A 438 0.43 -25.07 -7.51
N PRO A 439 1.76 -25.12 -7.27
CA PRO A 439 2.35 -25.98 -6.24
C PRO A 439 2.03 -25.54 -4.80
N PHE A 440 1.38 -24.40 -4.64
CA PHE A 440 0.97 -23.80 -3.37
C PHE A 440 -0.57 -23.76 -3.24
N GLU A 441 -1.27 -24.73 -3.83
CA GLU A 441 -2.74 -24.77 -3.87
C GLU A 441 -3.37 -24.69 -2.47
N ASN A 442 -2.75 -25.28 -1.45
CA ASN A 442 -3.25 -25.33 -0.07
C ASN A 442 -2.75 -24.16 0.80
N LEU A 443 -2.11 -23.15 0.20
CA LEU A 443 -1.53 -22.05 0.97
C LEU A 443 -2.61 -21.34 1.81
N GLU A 444 -3.77 -21.04 1.24
CA GLU A 444 -4.82 -20.33 1.99
C GLU A 444 -5.35 -21.14 3.17
N ASP A 445 -5.56 -22.45 2.99
CA ASP A 445 -5.96 -23.36 4.07
C ASP A 445 -4.94 -23.33 5.22
N ASP A 446 -3.65 -23.31 4.90
CA ASP A 446 -2.58 -23.21 5.89
C ASP A 446 -2.60 -21.85 6.61
N LEU A 447 -2.79 -20.75 5.89
CA LEU A 447 -2.89 -19.41 6.48
C LEU A 447 -4.09 -19.31 7.44
N LEU A 448 -5.26 -19.82 7.04
CA LEU A 448 -6.46 -19.84 7.88
C LEU A 448 -6.28 -20.73 9.11
N ARG A 449 -5.62 -21.87 8.96
CA ARG A 449 -5.30 -22.77 10.08
C ARG A 449 -4.33 -22.12 11.07
N PHE A 450 -3.33 -21.36 10.60
CA PHE A 450 -2.48 -20.56 11.48
C PHE A 450 -3.26 -19.41 12.13
N ALA A 451 -4.17 -18.75 11.42
CA ALA A 451 -4.99 -17.68 11.99
C ALA A 451 -5.84 -18.23 13.16
N ALA A 452 -6.47 -19.39 12.99
CA ALA A 452 -7.22 -20.08 14.04
C ALA A 452 -6.33 -20.47 15.22
N ALA A 453 -5.10 -20.95 14.98
CA ALA A 453 -4.15 -21.23 16.05
C ALA A 453 -3.76 -19.96 16.83
N GLY A 454 -3.59 -18.82 16.14
CA GLY A 454 -3.32 -17.53 16.78
C GLY A 454 -4.50 -17.06 17.64
N ALA A 455 -5.73 -17.22 17.15
CA ALA A 455 -6.95 -16.93 17.92
C ALA A 455 -7.00 -17.76 19.22
N GLU A 456 -6.63 -19.04 19.15
CA GLU A 456 -6.61 -19.93 20.30
C GLU A 456 -5.55 -19.54 21.35
N VAL A 457 -4.36 -19.10 20.91
CA VAL A 457 -3.33 -18.57 21.82
C VAL A 457 -3.86 -17.39 22.62
N LEU A 458 -4.53 -16.44 21.97
CA LEU A 458 -5.13 -15.29 22.65
C LEU A 458 -6.24 -15.70 23.63
N ARG A 459 -7.08 -16.66 23.22
CA ARG A 459 -8.15 -17.19 24.07
C ARG A 459 -7.60 -17.85 25.35
N LEU A 460 -6.54 -18.63 25.22
CA LEU A 460 -5.90 -19.33 26.34
C LEU A 460 -5.18 -18.37 27.30
N ASP A 461 -4.59 -17.30 26.77
CA ASP A 461 -3.97 -16.24 27.58
C ASP A 461 -5.01 -15.32 28.26
N GLY A 462 -6.30 -15.45 27.90
CA GLY A 462 -7.35 -14.58 28.39
C GLY A 462 -7.28 -13.16 27.82
N TYR A 463 -6.55 -12.96 26.73
CA TYR A 463 -6.39 -11.67 26.07
C TYR A 463 -7.76 -11.22 25.52
N GLN A 464 -8.28 -10.12 26.06
CA GLN A 464 -9.48 -9.46 25.56
C GLN A 464 -9.04 -8.42 24.54
N GLU A 465 -9.47 -8.59 23.29
CA GLU A 465 -9.28 -7.58 22.27
C GLU A 465 -10.00 -6.29 22.71
N LYS A 466 -9.30 -5.16 22.79
CA LYS A 466 -9.96 -3.88 23.10
C LYS A 466 -10.88 -3.54 21.92
N ASP A 467 -12.17 -3.44 22.20
CA ASP A 467 -13.18 -3.05 21.19
C ASP A 467 -12.73 -1.79 20.43
N SER A 468 -12.70 -1.93 19.12
CA SER A 468 -12.07 -1.01 18.19
C SER A 468 -12.94 0.20 17.84
N GLU A 469 -13.21 1.09 18.80
CA GLU A 469 -13.78 2.42 18.51
C GLU A 469 -12.78 3.58 18.67
N ASP A 470 -11.72 3.42 19.45
CA ASP A 470 -10.70 4.45 19.64
C ASP A 470 -9.36 4.04 19.01
N ASN A 471 -9.12 4.48 17.77
CA ASN A 471 -7.80 4.86 17.21
C ASN A 471 -7.95 5.16 15.72
N ALA A 472 -8.56 6.31 15.42
CA ALA A 472 -8.78 6.83 14.07
C ALA A 472 -7.53 7.45 13.42
N GLU A 473 -6.35 7.36 14.05
CA GLU A 473 -5.13 7.99 13.54
C GLU A 473 -4.23 7.00 12.80
N GLY A 474 -3.90 5.83 13.36
CA GLY A 474 -3.07 4.81 12.68
C GLY A 474 -3.68 4.25 11.40
N ASN A 475 -5.02 4.20 11.32
CA ASN A 475 -5.77 3.51 10.27
C ASN A 475 -6.19 4.40 9.08
N LYS A 476 -5.75 5.67 9.03
CA LYS A 476 -6.13 6.57 7.94
C LYS A 476 -5.41 6.27 6.62
N GLY A 477 -4.22 5.66 6.66
CA GLY A 477 -3.45 5.32 5.46
C GLY A 477 -4.07 4.14 4.69
N GLU A 478 -4.06 2.95 5.30
CA GLU A 478 -4.50 1.69 4.68
C GLU A 478 -6.01 1.69 4.37
N ALA A 479 -6.87 2.17 5.28
CA ALA A 479 -8.31 2.26 5.04
C ALA A 479 -8.70 3.37 4.03
N GLN A 480 -7.79 4.27 3.66
CA GLN A 480 -8.01 5.21 2.55
C GLN A 480 -7.45 4.70 1.23
N GLU A 481 -6.47 3.81 1.23
CA GLU A 481 -6.02 3.09 0.03
C GLU A 481 -7.17 2.23 -0.51
N GLU A 482 -7.83 1.48 0.36
CA GLU A 482 -9.12 0.84 0.09
C GLU A 482 -10.26 1.82 -0.27
N LYS A 483 -10.11 3.14 -0.12
CA LYS A 483 -11.09 4.12 -0.63
C LYS A 483 -10.69 4.73 -1.96
N LYS A 484 -9.39 4.79 -2.27
CA LYS A 484 -8.87 5.35 -3.51
C LYS A 484 -8.76 4.35 -4.66
N GLU A 485 -8.46 3.07 -4.37
CA GLU A 485 -8.44 2.02 -5.39
C GLU A 485 -9.83 1.66 -5.97
#